data_AF-A0A955BNS6-F1
#
_entry.id   AF-A0A955BNS6-F1
#
_cell.length_a   1.000
_cell.length_b   1.000
_cell.length_c   1.000
_cell.angle_alpha   90.00
_cell.angle_beta   90.00
_cell.angle_gamma   90.00
#
_symmetry.space_group_name_H-M   'P 1'
#
loop_
_entity.id
_entity.type
_entity.pdbx_description
1 polymer ?
#
loop_
_entity_poly.entity_id
_entity_poly.type
_entity_poly.pdbx_seq_one_letter_code
_entity_poly.pdbx_strand_id
1 'polypeptide(L)'
;MQLASKENLAENTVRRRSGIAKQFFTAAQRKGLIENNPFADLKAAVQANAKRFHFVSREDAQKVLDACPDAEWRLLFALSRYGGLRCPSEHLKLELTDINWAENRLRVPSPKTEHHQGGESRFIPIFPELRPYLEEVFELAKPGQVYLITRYRDVNANLRSQLLRIIKRAGVKPWPKLFQNLRSTRETELAEEFPLHVVCAWIGNTQAVAAKHYLQVTDEHFQSAAQNPTQHDTAQQKSASHDAPPKSEKPGKHCNSSVSEPPQVGDTGLEPVTSAV
;
A
#
# COMPACT_ATOMS: atom_id res chain seq x y z
N MET A 1 1.85 24.95 21.68
CA MET A 1 0.76 25.44 20.79
C MET A 1 1.16 26.65 19.93
N GLN A 2 2.26 27.36 20.21
CA GLN A 2 2.60 28.66 19.58
C GLN A 2 3.02 28.64 18.09
N LEU A 3 3.37 27.50 17.49
CA LEU A 3 3.78 27.44 16.07
C LEU A 3 2.62 27.62 15.08
N ALA A 4 1.38 27.34 15.48
CA ALA A 4 0.22 27.41 14.59
C ALA A 4 -0.15 28.86 14.22
N SER A 5 0.03 29.82 15.13
CA SER A 5 -0.47 31.19 14.98
C SER A 5 0.48 32.17 14.29
N LYS A 6 1.77 31.83 14.11
CA LYS A 6 2.76 32.72 13.47
C LYS A 6 3.04 32.42 11.99
N GLU A 7 2.78 31.20 11.51
CA GLU A 7 3.18 30.76 10.16
C GLU A 7 2.04 30.15 9.31
N ASN A 8 0.78 30.15 9.78
CA ASN A 8 -0.36 29.53 9.06
C ASN A 8 -0.11 28.07 8.59
N LEU A 9 0.64 27.30 9.39
CA LEU A 9 1.01 25.93 9.04
C LEU A 9 -0.17 24.98 9.15
N ALA A 10 -0.32 24.09 8.16
CA ALA A 10 -1.24 22.97 8.26
C ALA A 10 -0.95 22.11 9.50
N GLU A 11 -1.99 21.60 10.15
CA GLU A 11 -1.88 20.91 11.45
C GLU A 11 -0.88 19.73 11.44
N ASN A 12 -0.90 18.91 10.39
CA ASN A 12 0.05 17.81 10.22
C ASN A 12 1.51 18.28 10.07
N THR A 13 1.75 19.49 9.56
CA THR A 13 3.09 20.12 9.52
C THR A 13 3.52 20.52 10.94
N VAL A 14 2.62 21.10 11.74
CA VAL A 14 2.89 21.43 13.15
C VAL A 14 3.19 20.16 13.95
N ARG A 15 2.39 19.10 13.79
CA ARG A 15 2.60 17.79 14.43
C ARG A 15 3.95 17.18 14.02
N ARG A 16 4.30 17.16 12.72
CA ARG A 16 5.58 16.63 12.25
C ARG A 16 6.78 17.42 12.77
N ARG A 17 6.75 18.76 12.74
CA ARG A 17 7.81 19.60 13.34
C ARG A 17 7.94 19.35 14.85
N SER A 18 6.82 19.23 15.57
CA SER A 18 6.81 18.90 17.00
C SER A 18 7.39 17.51 17.29
N GLY A 19 7.16 16.53 16.41
CA GLY A 19 7.73 15.19 16.50
C GLY A 19 9.25 15.16 16.31
N ILE A 20 9.76 15.89 15.32
CA ILE A 20 11.22 16.03 15.10
C ILE A 20 11.89 16.67 16.32
N ALA A 21 11.31 17.76 16.86
CA ALA A 21 11.80 18.36 18.09
C ALA A 21 11.75 17.38 19.27
N LYS A 22 10.63 16.68 19.48
CA LYS A 22 10.49 15.67 20.53
C LYS A 22 11.53 14.56 20.41
N GLN A 23 11.82 14.06 19.20
CA GLN A 23 12.87 13.06 18.97
C GLN A 23 14.27 13.59 19.31
N PHE A 24 14.62 14.78 18.82
CA PHE A 24 15.93 15.42 19.07
C PHE A 24 16.19 15.62 20.57
N PHE A 25 15.23 16.23 21.29
CA PHE A 25 15.36 16.45 22.73
C PHE A 25 15.27 15.15 23.54
N THR A 26 14.57 14.11 23.07
CA THR A 26 14.64 12.76 23.69
C THR A 26 16.04 12.16 23.56
N ALA A 27 16.71 12.34 22.42
CA ALA A 27 18.08 11.87 22.22
C ALA A 27 19.09 12.63 23.11
N ALA A 28 18.90 13.94 23.29
CA ALA A 28 19.69 14.74 24.22
C ALA A 28 19.51 14.29 25.68
N GLN A 29 18.25 14.08 26.10
CA GLN A 29 17.92 13.59 27.45
C GLN A 29 18.52 12.20 27.72
N ARG A 30 18.38 11.26 26.77
CA ARG A 30 18.99 9.91 26.86
C ARG A 30 20.52 9.92 26.94
N LYS A 31 21.17 10.99 26.47
CA LYS A 31 22.62 11.20 26.58
C LYS A 31 23.02 12.00 27.83
N GLY A 32 22.09 12.35 28.70
CA GLY A 32 22.35 13.17 29.90
C GLY A 32 22.72 14.63 29.61
N LEU A 33 22.50 15.11 28.37
CA LEU A 33 22.85 16.49 27.98
C LEU A 33 21.83 17.52 28.49
N ILE A 34 20.62 17.06 28.85
CA ILE A 34 19.54 17.82 29.47
C ILE A 34 18.80 16.90 30.44
N GLU A 35 18.21 17.46 31.49
CA GLU A 35 17.41 16.69 32.45
C GLU A 35 16.05 16.27 31.86
N ASN A 36 15.38 17.19 31.17
CA ASN A 36 13.98 17.07 30.76
C ASN A 36 13.76 17.48 29.30
N ASN A 37 12.90 16.76 28.60
CA ASN A 37 12.51 17.07 27.22
C ASN A 37 11.33 18.07 27.20
N PRO A 38 11.51 19.34 26.77
CA PRO A 38 10.45 20.36 26.77
C PRO A 38 9.33 20.11 25.74
N PHE A 39 9.47 19.10 24.88
CA PHE A 39 8.46 18.68 23.90
C PHE A 39 7.76 17.36 24.29
N ALA A 40 8.01 16.82 25.49
CA ALA A 40 7.51 15.51 25.92
C ALA A 40 5.99 15.35 25.74
N ASP A 41 5.19 16.32 26.17
CA ASP A 41 3.72 16.21 26.16
C ASP A 41 3.06 16.66 24.84
N LEU A 42 3.84 17.09 23.85
CA LEU A 42 3.28 17.51 22.57
C LEU A 42 2.77 16.32 21.74
N LYS A 43 1.52 16.46 21.28
CA LYS A 43 0.89 15.55 20.29
C LYS A 43 1.62 15.68 18.95
N ALA A 44 2.59 14.80 18.72
CA ALA A 44 3.43 14.75 17.53
C ALA A 44 2.90 13.82 16.41
N ALA A 45 2.01 12.89 16.74
CA ALA A 45 1.50 11.91 15.78
C ALA A 45 0.70 12.59 14.66
N VAL A 46 1.18 12.44 13.43
CA VAL A 46 0.52 12.91 12.20
C VAL A 46 -0.74 12.07 11.97
N GLN A 47 -1.86 12.72 11.60
CA GLN A 47 -3.13 12.04 11.38
C GLN A 47 -3.44 11.86 9.89
N ALA A 48 -4.14 10.78 9.56
CA ALA A 48 -4.72 10.60 8.23
C ALA A 48 -5.74 11.72 7.95
N ASN A 49 -5.84 12.15 6.70
CA ASN A 49 -6.80 13.16 6.27
C ASN A 49 -7.65 12.58 5.15
N ALA A 50 -8.84 12.08 5.50
CA ALA A 50 -9.79 11.44 4.59
C ALA A 50 -10.23 12.36 3.45
N LYS A 51 -10.28 13.69 3.64
CA LYS A 51 -10.57 14.68 2.59
C LYS A 51 -9.53 14.71 1.45
N ARG A 52 -8.43 13.96 1.58
CA ARG A 52 -7.39 13.79 0.56
C ARG A 52 -7.33 12.37 -0.02
N PHE A 53 -8.23 11.48 0.37
CA PHE A 53 -8.44 10.23 -0.36
C PHE A 53 -9.25 10.50 -1.63
N HIS A 54 -9.05 9.66 -2.64
CA HIS A 54 -9.67 9.77 -3.94
C HIS A 54 -9.49 8.42 -4.65
N PHE A 55 -10.60 7.84 -5.09
CA PHE A 55 -10.62 6.63 -5.90
C PHE A 55 -10.39 7.00 -7.36
N VAL A 56 -9.42 6.36 -8.03
CA VAL A 56 -9.11 6.63 -9.45
C VAL A 56 -9.76 5.55 -10.30
N SER A 57 -10.91 5.88 -10.92
CA SER A 57 -11.69 4.94 -11.74
C SER A 57 -10.84 4.31 -12.84
N ARG A 58 -11.25 3.12 -13.32
CA ARG A 58 -10.58 2.45 -14.44
C ARG A 58 -10.62 3.30 -15.71
N GLU A 59 -11.71 4.06 -15.92
CA GLU A 59 -11.84 5.01 -17.03
C GLU A 59 -10.81 6.15 -16.97
N ASP A 60 -10.67 6.83 -15.83
CA ASP A 60 -9.70 7.91 -15.67
C ASP A 60 -8.25 7.40 -15.65
N ALA A 61 -8.03 6.18 -15.14
CA ALA A 61 -6.75 5.50 -15.26
C ALA A 61 -6.39 5.25 -16.74
N GLN A 62 -7.33 4.76 -17.55
CA GLN A 62 -7.12 4.51 -18.98
C GLN A 62 -6.79 5.79 -19.75
N LYS A 63 -7.59 6.87 -19.57
CA LYS A 63 -7.31 8.18 -20.20
C LYS A 63 -5.89 8.70 -19.88
N VAL A 64 -5.40 8.46 -18.66
CA VAL A 64 -4.05 8.87 -18.24
C VAL A 64 -2.97 7.96 -18.84
N LEU A 65 -3.22 6.66 -18.99
CA LEU A 65 -2.33 5.72 -19.68
C LEU A 65 -2.22 6.03 -21.18
N ASP A 66 -3.32 6.37 -21.83
CA ASP A 66 -3.36 6.77 -23.24
C ASP A 66 -2.60 8.09 -23.49
N ALA A 67 -2.60 9.00 -22.50
CA ALA A 67 -1.90 10.27 -22.56
C ALA A 67 -0.40 10.22 -22.19
N CYS A 68 0.09 9.06 -21.73
CA CYS A 68 1.48 8.87 -21.31
C CYS A 68 2.45 8.99 -22.51
N PRO A 69 3.61 9.64 -22.34
CA PRO A 69 4.53 9.96 -23.45
C PRO A 69 5.27 8.74 -24.04
N ASP A 70 5.44 7.66 -23.27
CA ASP A 70 6.17 6.45 -23.66
C ASP A 70 5.79 5.24 -22.78
N ALA A 71 6.32 4.07 -23.14
CA ALA A 71 6.13 2.80 -22.44
C ALA A 71 6.60 2.84 -20.98
N GLU A 72 7.76 3.47 -20.71
CA GLU A 72 8.25 3.63 -19.33
C GLU A 72 7.27 4.45 -18.46
N TRP A 73 6.63 5.49 -19.01
CA TRP A 73 5.58 6.23 -18.30
C TRP A 73 4.29 5.43 -18.09
N ARG A 74 3.87 4.65 -19.10
CA ARG A 74 2.73 3.73 -18.94
C ARG A 74 3.01 2.75 -17.81
N LEU A 75 4.19 2.13 -17.80
CA LEU A 75 4.61 1.22 -16.73
C LEU A 75 4.74 1.92 -15.37
N LEU A 76 5.32 3.12 -15.29
CA LEU A 76 5.40 3.91 -14.05
C LEU A 76 4.01 4.17 -13.45
N PHE A 77 3.01 4.47 -14.28
CA PHE A 77 1.63 4.66 -13.83
C PHE A 77 0.98 3.33 -13.44
N ALA A 78 1.09 2.30 -14.28
CA ALA A 78 0.49 0.98 -14.07
C ALA A 78 1.05 0.26 -12.83
N LEU A 79 2.36 0.34 -12.56
CA LEU A 79 2.96 -0.18 -11.33
C LEU A 79 2.35 0.45 -10.08
N SER A 80 1.99 1.74 -10.11
CA SER A 80 1.29 2.41 -9.03
C SER A 80 -0.21 2.06 -8.97
N ARG A 81 -0.89 1.97 -10.12
CA ARG A 81 -2.37 1.82 -10.22
C ARG A 81 -2.87 0.37 -10.19
N TYR A 82 -2.08 -0.59 -10.65
CA TYR A 82 -2.45 -2.00 -10.75
C TYR A 82 -1.49 -2.91 -9.97
N GLY A 83 -0.20 -2.56 -9.92
CA GLY A 83 0.76 -3.20 -9.01
C GLY A 83 0.69 -2.71 -7.55
N GLY A 84 0.13 -1.51 -7.31
CA GLY A 84 0.07 -0.89 -5.99
C GLY A 84 1.44 -0.48 -5.42
N LEU A 85 2.47 -0.27 -6.23
CA LEU A 85 3.83 0.08 -5.78
C LEU A 85 3.97 1.52 -5.25
N ARG A 86 5.02 1.76 -4.46
CA ARG A 86 5.44 3.09 -4.01
C ARG A 86 6.32 3.79 -5.05
N CYS A 87 5.86 4.93 -5.55
CA CYS A 87 6.61 5.78 -6.48
C CYS A 87 7.46 6.82 -5.72
N PRO A 88 8.74 7.08 -6.11
CA PRO A 88 9.52 6.36 -7.13
C PRO A 88 10.30 5.15 -6.58
N SER A 89 10.41 4.99 -5.26
CA SER A 89 11.45 4.16 -4.63
C SER A 89 11.38 2.66 -4.91
N GLU A 90 10.19 2.10 -5.15
CA GLU A 90 10.05 0.70 -5.57
C GLU A 90 10.20 0.57 -7.10
N HIS A 91 9.61 1.50 -7.85
CA HIS A 91 9.60 1.51 -9.33
C HIS A 91 11.01 1.56 -9.93
N LEU A 92 11.88 2.43 -9.40
CA LEU A 92 13.23 2.61 -9.91
C LEU A 92 14.21 1.51 -9.46
N LYS A 93 13.81 0.62 -8.54
CA LYS A 93 14.63 -0.54 -8.16
C LYS A 93 14.28 -1.82 -8.93
N LEU A 94 13.18 -1.87 -9.70
CA LEU A 94 12.80 -3.07 -10.44
C LEU A 94 13.74 -3.38 -11.61
N GLU A 95 14.20 -4.63 -11.65
CA GLU A 95 15.02 -5.20 -12.71
C GLU A 95 14.20 -6.06 -13.66
N LEU A 96 14.71 -6.32 -14.88
CA LEU A 96 14.11 -7.28 -15.82
C LEU A 96 14.03 -8.69 -15.22
N THR A 97 14.99 -9.03 -14.36
CA THR A 97 15.13 -10.29 -13.61
C THR A 97 14.11 -10.45 -12.47
N ASP A 98 13.44 -9.37 -12.03
CA ASP A 98 12.39 -9.45 -11.01
C ASP A 98 11.07 -10.04 -11.55
N ILE A 99 10.92 -10.19 -12.87
CA ILE A 99 9.71 -10.74 -13.51
C ILE A 99 9.83 -12.26 -13.68
N ASN A 100 9.05 -13.01 -12.91
CA ASN A 100 8.84 -14.44 -13.13
C ASN A 100 7.56 -14.64 -13.96
N TRP A 101 7.73 -14.71 -15.27
CA TRP A 101 6.65 -14.93 -16.24
C TRP A 101 5.95 -16.29 -16.08
N ALA A 102 6.69 -17.33 -15.69
CA ALA A 102 6.16 -18.70 -15.57
C ALA A 102 5.20 -18.84 -14.36
N GLU A 103 5.52 -18.19 -13.24
CA GLU A 103 4.69 -18.21 -12.02
C GLU A 103 3.69 -17.05 -11.95
N ASN A 104 3.67 -16.13 -12.92
CA ASN A 104 2.94 -14.87 -12.87
C ASN A 104 3.27 -14.03 -11.61
N ARG A 105 4.57 -13.89 -11.28
CA ARG A 105 5.03 -13.14 -10.09
C ARG A 105 6.00 -12.03 -10.45
N LEU A 106 5.81 -10.86 -9.82
CA LEU A 106 6.80 -9.79 -9.82
C LEU A 106 7.41 -9.70 -8.42
N ARG A 107 8.73 -9.78 -8.33
CA ARG A 107 9.48 -9.46 -7.12
C ARG A 107 9.57 -7.94 -6.98
N VAL A 108 9.15 -7.41 -5.84
CA VAL A 108 9.20 -5.97 -5.55
C VAL A 108 10.17 -5.73 -4.39
N PRO A 109 11.35 -5.13 -4.64
CA PRO A 109 12.26 -4.74 -3.57
C PRO A 109 11.60 -3.70 -2.66
N SER A 110 11.88 -3.77 -1.37
CA SER A 110 11.23 -2.94 -0.33
C SER A 110 12.28 -2.17 0.49
N PRO A 111 12.87 -1.09 -0.07
CA PRO A 111 14.09 -0.46 0.47
C PRO A 111 13.93 0.10 1.88
N LYS A 112 12.72 0.53 2.23
CA LYS A 112 12.40 1.09 3.54
C LYS A 112 12.44 0.04 4.65
N THR A 113 12.26 -1.23 4.31
CA THR A 113 12.19 -2.37 5.23
C THR A 113 13.35 -3.35 5.04
N GLU A 114 14.30 -3.03 4.15
CA GLU A 114 15.53 -3.80 3.87
C GLU A 114 16.42 -4.02 5.11
N HIS A 115 16.29 -3.16 6.13
CA HIS A 115 16.95 -3.32 7.43
C HIS A 115 16.19 -4.22 8.43
N HIS A 116 15.05 -4.79 8.04
CA HIS A 116 14.29 -5.76 8.83
C HIS A 116 14.40 -7.14 8.19
N GLN A 117 14.58 -8.18 9.00
CA GLN A 117 14.71 -9.56 8.52
C GLN A 117 13.45 -10.00 7.76
N GLY A 118 13.59 -10.42 6.49
CA GLY A 118 12.47 -10.76 5.61
C GLY A 118 11.70 -9.56 5.08
N GLY A 119 12.20 -8.34 5.27
CA GLY A 119 11.61 -7.08 4.82
C GLY A 119 12.23 -6.52 3.54
N GLU A 120 13.22 -7.20 2.95
CA GLU A 120 13.98 -6.75 1.78
C GLU A 120 13.20 -6.77 0.47
N SER A 121 12.24 -7.67 0.32
CA SER A 121 11.38 -7.75 -0.87
C SER A 121 10.04 -8.43 -0.57
N ARG A 122 9.09 -8.32 -1.51
CA ARG A 122 7.81 -9.04 -1.49
C ARG A 122 7.48 -9.52 -2.89
N PHE A 123 6.73 -10.60 -3.03
CA PHE A 123 6.15 -11.01 -4.30
C PHE A 123 4.73 -10.49 -4.45
N ILE A 124 4.40 -9.95 -5.62
CA ILE A 124 3.03 -9.65 -6.02
C ILE A 124 2.65 -10.49 -7.25
N PRO A 125 1.36 -10.78 -7.48
CA PRO A 125 0.90 -11.29 -8.76
C PRO A 125 1.24 -10.30 -9.89
N ILE A 126 1.61 -10.81 -11.05
CA ILE A 126 1.54 -10.05 -12.31
C ILE A 126 0.05 -9.94 -12.65
N PHE A 127 -0.59 -8.90 -12.11
CA PHE A 127 -2.02 -8.65 -12.35
C PHE A 127 -2.31 -8.48 -13.85
N PRO A 128 -3.47 -8.95 -14.35
CA PRO A 128 -3.82 -8.84 -15.77
C PRO A 128 -3.75 -7.40 -16.30
N GLU A 129 -4.11 -6.41 -15.48
CA GLU A 129 -4.07 -4.99 -15.87
C GLU A 129 -2.65 -4.39 -15.85
N LEU A 130 -1.68 -5.07 -15.22
CA LEU A 130 -0.27 -4.66 -15.20
C LEU A 130 0.55 -5.36 -16.30
N ARG A 131 0.20 -6.60 -16.65
CA ARG A 131 0.95 -7.46 -17.59
C ARG A 131 1.33 -6.76 -18.92
N PRO A 132 0.42 -6.11 -19.68
CA PRO A 132 0.76 -5.53 -20.98
C PRO A 132 1.86 -4.46 -20.91
N TYR A 133 1.94 -3.71 -19.81
CA TYR A 133 2.95 -2.66 -19.62
C TYR A 133 4.31 -3.21 -19.19
N LEU A 134 4.33 -4.37 -18.53
CA LEU A 134 5.57 -5.10 -18.27
C LEU A 134 6.09 -5.74 -19.56
N GLU A 135 5.21 -6.34 -20.36
CA GLU A 135 5.54 -6.94 -21.65
C GLU A 135 6.11 -5.88 -22.62
N GLU A 136 5.41 -4.76 -22.82
CA GLU A 136 5.87 -3.66 -23.68
C GLU A 136 7.28 -3.16 -23.32
N VAL A 137 7.57 -2.96 -22.03
CA VAL A 137 8.89 -2.48 -21.58
C VAL A 137 9.96 -3.58 -21.65
N PHE A 138 9.59 -4.85 -21.46
CA PHE A 138 10.50 -5.99 -21.58
C PHE A 138 10.89 -6.25 -23.04
N GLU A 139 9.94 -6.15 -23.98
CA GLU A 139 10.20 -6.26 -25.43
C GLU A 139 11.07 -5.11 -25.96
N LEU A 140 10.89 -3.90 -25.43
CA LEU A 140 11.70 -2.72 -25.77
C LEU A 140 13.07 -2.68 -25.06
N ALA A 141 13.38 -3.66 -24.20
CA ALA A 141 14.61 -3.67 -23.42
C ALA A 141 15.84 -3.86 -24.31
N LYS A 142 16.86 -3.02 -24.10
CA LYS A 142 18.11 -3.08 -24.88
C LYS A 142 19.03 -4.20 -24.37
N PRO A 143 19.89 -4.79 -25.22
CA PRO A 143 20.92 -5.70 -24.76
C PRO A 143 21.76 -5.10 -23.63
N GLY A 144 21.89 -5.82 -22.51
CA GLY A 144 22.59 -5.35 -21.31
C GLY A 144 21.81 -4.37 -20.42
N GLN A 145 20.54 -4.06 -20.74
CA GLN A 145 19.67 -3.34 -19.83
C GLN A 145 19.39 -4.17 -18.57
N VAL A 146 19.42 -3.53 -17.40
CA VAL A 146 19.16 -4.16 -16.10
C VAL A 146 17.78 -3.78 -15.57
N TYR A 147 17.45 -2.50 -15.59
CA TYR A 147 16.23 -1.95 -14.98
C TYR A 147 15.06 -1.88 -15.97
N LEU A 148 13.83 -2.01 -15.45
CA LEU A 148 12.61 -1.75 -16.22
C LEU A 148 12.45 -0.25 -16.56
N ILE A 149 12.72 0.63 -15.60
CA ILE A 149 12.69 2.09 -15.81
C ILE A 149 14.12 2.60 -15.93
N THR A 150 14.51 3.04 -17.13
CA THR A 150 15.86 3.53 -17.46
C THR A 150 15.93 5.04 -17.63
N ARG A 151 14.91 5.65 -18.25
CA ARG A 151 14.90 7.06 -18.66
C ARG A 151 14.66 8.01 -17.48
N TYR A 152 13.92 7.56 -16.46
CA TYR A 152 13.40 8.41 -15.38
C TYR A 152 14.11 8.21 -14.02
N ARG A 153 15.41 7.89 -14.06
CA ARG A 153 16.22 7.55 -12.87
C ARG A 153 16.96 8.72 -12.21
N ASP A 154 17.08 9.86 -12.89
CA ASP A 154 17.76 11.06 -12.36
C ASP A 154 17.00 11.64 -11.16
N VAL A 155 17.72 12.16 -10.16
CA VAL A 155 17.13 12.86 -8.99
C VAL A 155 16.26 14.06 -9.38
N ASN A 156 16.50 14.65 -10.56
CA ASN A 156 15.72 15.76 -11.13
C ASN A 156 14.46 15.31 -11.88
N ALA A 157 14.20 14.00 -12.00
CA ALA A 157 13.01 13.46 -12.66
C ALA A 157 11.75 13.78 -11.84
N ASN A 158 11.16 14.96 -12.05
CA ASN A 158 9.98 15.42 -11.34
C ASN A 158 8.70 14.71 -11.81
N LEU A 159 8.57 13.43 -11.43
CA LEU A 159 7.44 12.55 -11.78
C LEU A 159 6.10 13.16 -11.36
N ARG A 160 6.04 13.88 -10.23
CA ARG A 160 4.83 14.56 -9.78
C ARG A 160 4.36 15.62 -10.79
N SER A 161 5.26 16.50 -11.22
CA SER A 161 4.92 17.55 -12.19
C SER A 161 4.63 16.98 -13.57
N GLN A 162 5.33 15.92 -13.98
CA GLN A 162 5.05 15.24 -15.24
C GLN A 162 3.69 14.53 -15.24
N LEU A 163 3.32 13.83 -14.16
CA LEU A 163 2.01 13.21 -14.04
C LEU A 163 0.89 14.26 -14.03
N LEU A 164 1.07 15.43 -13.42
CA LEU A 164 0.10 16.54 -13.54
C LEU A 164 -0.08 17.02 -14.99
N ARG A 165 0.99 17.06 -15.80
CA ARG A 165 0.91 17.40 -17.23
C ARG A 165 0.19 16.32 -18.03
N ILE A 166 0.43 15.04 -17.74
CA ILE A 166 -0.26 13.91 -18.38
C ILE A 166 -1.74 13.92 -18.04
N ILE A 167 -2.11 14.05 -16.76
CA ILE A 167 -3.51 14.15 -16.31
C ILE A 167 -4.24 15.33 -16.99
N LYS A 168 -3.61 16.51 -17.08
CA LYS A 168 -4.17 17.65 -17.79
C LYS A 168 -4.38 17.37 -19.28
N ARG A 169 -3.45 16.66 -19.93
CA ARG A 169 -3.57 16.24 -21.35
C ARG A 169 -4.71 15.23 -21.55
N ALA A 170 -4.89 14.32 -20.59
CA ALA A 170 -5.95 13.31 -20.57
C ALA A 170 -7.38 13.89 -20.35
N GLY A 171 -7.51 15.20 -20.09
CA GLY A 171 -8.79 15.83 -19.74
C GLY A 171 -9.31 15.47 -18.34
N VAL A 172 -8.55 14.72 -17.55
CA VAL A 172 -8.93 14.25 -16.21
C VAL A 172 -8.65 15.33 -15.15
N LYS A 173 -9.51 15.43 -14.14
CA LYS A 173 -9.34 16.39 -13.03
C LYS A 173 -8.20 15.92 -12.10
N PRO A 174 -7.17 16.74 -11.84
CA PRO A 174 -6.08 16.35 -10.93
C PRO A 174 -6.56 16.07 -9.49
N TRP A 175 -6.13 14.94 -8.94
CA TRP A 175 -6.47 14.52 -7.58
C TRP A 175 -5.37 14.80 -6.55
N PRO A 176 -5.71 14.92 -5.25
CA PRO A 176 -4.72 14.99 -4.18
C PRO A 176 -3.83 13.74 -4.18
N LYS A 177 -2.59 13.88 -3.70
CA LYS A 177 -1.67 12.76 -3.41
C LYS A 177 -1.32 11.81 -4.58
N LEU A 178 -1.76 12.07 -5.81
CA LEU A 178 -1.41 11.36 -7.07
C LEU A 178 -1.08 9.86 -6.89
N PHE A 179 0.20 9.50 -6.86
CA PHE A 179 0.68 8.12 -6.73
C PHE A 179 0.19 7.37 -5.47
N GLN A 180 0.06 8.03 -4.31
CA GLN A 180 -0.47 7.37 -3.12
C GLN A 180 -1.93 6.96 -3.32
N ASN A 181 -2.72 7.76 -4.03
CA ASN A 181 -4.13 7.46 -4.25
C ASN A 181 -4.31 6.44 -5.39
N LEU A 182 -3.40 6.35 -6.37
CA LEU A 182 -3.35 5.21 -7.30
C LEU A 182 -3.15 3.88 -6.53
N ARG A 183 -2.17 3.85 -5.64
CA ARG A 183 -1.90 2.71 -4.76
C ARG A 183 -3.07 2.41 -3.83
N SER A 184 -3.65 3.43 -3.20
CA SER A 184 -4.82 3.28 -2.31
C SER A 184 -6.05 2.75 -3.05
N THR A 185 -6.24 3.16 -4.30
CA THR A 185 -7.31 2.63 -5.16
C THR A 185 -7.11 1.15 -5.41
N ARG A 186 -5.90 0.73 -5.81
CA ARG A 186 -5.61 -0.69 -6.03
C ARG A 186 -5.73 -1.52 -4.76
N GLU A 187 -5.27 -0.94 -3.65
CA GLU A 187 -5.38 -1.55 -2.34
C GLU A 187 -6.85 -1.84 -2.01
N THR A 188 -7.75 -0.86 -2.18
CA THR A 188 -9.22 -1.01 -2.04
C THR A 188 -9.78 -2.14 -2.91
N GLU A 189 -9.57 -2.09 -4.23
CA GLU A 189 -10.06 -3.12 -5.18
C GLU A 189 -9.68 -4.53 -4.73
N LEU A 190 -8.42 -4.72 -4.33
CA LEU A 190 -7.93 -6.05 -3.93
C LEU A 190 -8.54 -6.57 -2.62
N ALA A 191 -9.01 -5.73 -1.70
CA ALA A 191 -9.66 -6.20 -0.48
C ALA A 191 -11.16 -6.47 -0.62
N GLU A 192 -11.76 -6.06 -1.74
CA GLU A 192 -13.10 -6.52 -2.13
C GLU A 192 -13.03 -7.96 -2.68
N GLU A 193 -11.91 -8.33 -3.30
CA GLU A 193 -11.68 -9.65 -3.91
C GLU A 193 -10.95 -10.66 -3.01
N PHE A 194 -10.01 -10.23 -2.15
CA PHE A 194 -9.09 -11.10 -1.41
C PHE A 194 -9.03 -10.82 0.10
N PRO A 195 -8.70 -11.83 0.93
CA PRO A 195 -8.54 -11.63 2.38
C PRO A 195 -7.49 -10.56 2.71
N LEU A 196 -7.86 -9.62 3.59
CA LEU A 196 -7.07 -8.43 3.94
C LEU A 196 -5.58 -8.69 4.21
N HIS A 197 -5.25 -9.80 4.88
CA HIS A 197 -3.85 -10.15 5.19
C HIS A 197 -3.02 -10.47 3.94
N VAL A 198 -3.63 -11.06 2.90
CA VAL A 198 -3.00 -11.33 1.59
C VAL A 198 -2.75 -10.01 0.86
N VAL A 199 -3.74 -9.12 0.85
CA VAL A 199 -3.62 -7.81 0.21
C VAL A 199 -2.54 -6.97 0.90
N CYS A 200 -2.50 -6.94 2.23
CA CYS A 200 -1.44 -6.28 2.99
C CYS A 200 -0.04 -6.83 2.66
N ALA A 201 0.10 -8.15 2.41
CA ALA A 201 1.36 -8.75 1.99
C ALA A 201 1.80 -8.30 0.59
N TRP A 202 0.88 -8.27 -0.39
CA TRP A 202 1.19 -7.81 -1.76
C TRP A 202 1.44 -6.30 -1.83
N ILE A 203 0.61 -5.50 -1.17
CA ILE A 203 0.76 -4.05 -1.08
C ILE A 203 2.01 -3.70 -0.24
N GLY A 204 2.35 -4.51 0.77
CA GLY A 204 3.47 -4.28 1.67
C GLY A 204 3.15 -3.19 2.70
N ASN A 205 2.08 -3.37 3.46
CA ASN A 205 1.71 -2.57 4.63
C ASN A 205 1.12 -3.45 5.75
N THR A 206 0.71 -2.85 6.88
CA THR A 206 0.07 -3.57 7.98
C THR A 206 -1.45 -3.42 7.92
N GLN A 207 -2.19 -4.40 8.45
CA GLN A 207 -3.66 -4.35 8.52
C GLN A 207 -4.20 -3.08 9.21
N ALA A 208 -3.46 -2.51 10.16
CA ALA A 208 -3.81 -1.27 10.84
C ALA A 208 -3.54 0.01 10.01
N VAL A 209 -2.65 -0.03 9.02
CA VAL A 209 -2.47 1.04 8.02
C VAL A 209 -3.57 0.92 6.96
N ALA A 210 -3.73 -0.28 6.45
CA ALA A 210 -4.83 -0.72 5.60
C ALA A 210 -6.20 -0.22 6.09
N ALA A 211 -6.61 -0.56 7.32
CA ALA A 211 -7.93 -0.17 7.86
C ALA A 211 -8.19 1.36 7.89
N LYS A 212 -7.14 2.19 7.88
CA LYS A 212 -7.25 3.66 7.80
C LYS A 212 -7.48 4.17 6.36
N HIS A 213 -7.29 3.32 5.36
CA HIS A 213 -7.51 3.56 3.94
C HIS A 213 -8.79 2.87 3.43
N TYR A 214 -9.08 1.65 3.91
CA TYR A 214 -10.20 0.81 3.44
C TYR A 214 -11.61 1.28 3.78
N LEU A 215 -11.79 2.16 4.77
CA LEU A 215 -13.13 2.65 5.17
C LEU A 215 -13.70 3.70 4.19
N GLN A 216 -13.40 3.59 2.90
CA GLN A 216 -14.08 4.34 1.85
C GLN A 216 -15.27 3.52 1.34
N VAL A 217 -16.47 3.86 1.80
CA VAL A 217 -17.70 3.38 1.17
C VAL A 217 -17.84 4.06 -0.19
N THR A 218 -17.96 3.28 -1.26
CA THR A 218 -18.21 3.77 -2.63
C THR A 218 -19.69 3.75 -2.97
N ASP A 219 -20.10 4.43 -4.05
CA ASP A 219 -21.49 4.36 -4.53
C ASP A 219 -21.82 2.95 -5.03
N GLU A 220 -20.83 2.22 -5.55
CA GLU A 220 -20.94 0.81 -5.92
C GLU A 220 -21.20 -0.11 -4.71
N HIS A 221 -20.67 0.20 -3.52
CA HIS A 221 -20.99 -0.55 -2.29
C HIS A 221 -22.47 -0.40 -1.90
N PHE A 222 -23.03 0.81 -2.00
CA PHE A 222 -24.45 1.04 -1.77
C PHE A 222 -25.32 0.28 -2.78
N GLN A 223 -24.96 0.33 -4.07
CA GLN A 223 -25.68 -0.40 -5.13
C GLN A 223 -25.63 -1.91 -4.91
N SER A 224 -24.46 -2.46 -4.56
CA SER A 224 -24.25 -3.89 -4.34
C SER A 224 -24.98 -4.40 -3.10
N ALA A 225 -24.93 -3.64 -1.99
CA ALA A 225 -25.64 -4.00 -0.75
C ALA A 225 -27.17 -3.84 -0.84
N ALA A 226 -27.67 -2.99 -1.76
CA ALA A 226 -29.09 -2.85 -2.03
C ALA A 226 -29.67 -3.97 -2.92
N GLN A 227 -28.84 -4.78 -3.56
CA GLN A 227 -29.27 -5.97 -4.29
C GLN A 227 -29.31 -7.17 -3.34
N ASN A 228 -30.51 -7.69 -3.08
CA ASN A 228 -30.69 -8.89 -2.26
C ASN A 228 -29.91 -10.08 -2.88
N PRO A 229 -29.12 -10.84 -2.09
CA PRO A 229 -28.46 -12.06 -2.55
C PRO A 229 -29.51 -13.16 -2.73
N THR A 230 -30.22 -13.12 -3.86
CA THR A 230 -31.32 -14.02 -4.19
C THR A 230 -30.86 -14.95 -5.29
N GLN A 231 -30.62 -16.20 -4.91
CA GLN A 231 -30.51 -17.37 -5.80
C GLN A 231 -29.39 -17.35 -6.84
N HIS A 232 -28.32 -18.10 -6.56
CA HIS A 232 -27.78 -19.03 -7.56
C HIS A 232 -27.95 -20.46 -7.05
N ASP A 233 -28.50 -21.31 -7.92
CA ASP A 233 -28.94 -22.65 -7.61
C ASP A 233 -27.81 -23.62 -7.23
N THR A 234 -28.16 -24.59 -6.39
CA THR A 234 -27.87 -25.99 -6.74
C THR A 234 -28.94 -26.92 -6.17
N ALA A 235 -30.06 -27.01 -6.90
CA ALA A 235 -31.02 -28.07 -6.69
C ALA A 235 -30.56 -29.37 -7.40
N GLN A 236 -30.79 -30.50 -6.72
CA GLN A 236 -30.83 -31.86 -7.26
C GLN A 236 -29.52 -32.53 -7.75
N GLN A 237 -29.04 -33.48 -6.94
CA GLN A 237 -29.03 -34.89 -7.33
C GLN A 237 -29.37 -35.78 -6.11
N LYS A 238 -30.01 -36.93 -6.33
CA LYS A 238 -30.54 -37.86 -5.31
C LYS A 238 -29.91 -39.26 -5.48
N SER A 239 -29.90 -40.03 -4.37
CA SER A 239 -29.72 -41.50 -4.28
C SER A 239 -28.32 -42.04 -4.63
N ALA A 240 -27.72 -43.03 -3.96
CA ALA A 240 -28.05 -43.85 -2.76
C ALA A 240 -26.71 -44.24 -2.04
N SER A 241 -26.59 -45.00 -0.94
CA SER A 241 -27.48 -45.96 -0.24
C SER A 241 -27.29 -45.92 1.31
N HIS A 242 -27.35 -47.06 2.01
CA HIS A 242 -27.02 -47.25 3.43
C HIS A 242 -25.61 -47.84 3.63
N ASP A 243 -24.93 -47.56 4.74
CA ASP A 243 -24.86 -48.53 5.87
C ASP A 243 -24.28 -47.92 7.17
N ALA A 244 -24.67 -48.46 8.34
CA ALA A 244 -24.18 -48.11 9.68
C ALA A 244 -24.77 -49.05 10.77
N PRO A 245 -24.19 -49.21 11.98
CA PRO A 245 -22.88 -48.80 12.53
C PRO A 245 -22.12 -50.03 13.14
N PRO A 246 -21.16 -49.87 14.08
CA PRO A 246 -21.54 -49.82 15.51
C PRO A 246 -20.71 -48.83 16.37
N LYS A 247 -21.02 -48.79 17.69
CA LYS A 247 -20.54 -47.81 18.68
C LYS A 247 -19.45 -48.39 19.61
N SER A 248 -18.52 -47.55 20.05
CA SER A 248 -17.80 -47.64 21.34
C SER A 248 -17.28 -46.24 21.71
N GLU A 249 -17.84 -45.57 22.73
CA GLU A 249 -17.45 -45.56 24.16
C GLU A 249 -16.69 -44.28 24.55
N LYS A 250 -16.90 -43.80 25.79
CA LYS A 250 -16.25 -42.61 26.37
C LYS A 250 -15.42 -43.03 27.58
N PRO A 251 -14.23 -42.44 27.76
CA PRO A 251 -14.00 -41.53 28.89
C PRO A 251 -13.23 -40.26 28.44
N GLY A 252 -12.92 -39.22 29.22
CA GLY A 252 -13.08 -38.92 30.65
C GLY A 252 -12.64 -37.45 30.89
N LYS A 253 -12.74 -36.93 32.13
CA LYS A 253 -12.58 -35.48 32.46
C LYS A 253 -11.14 -34.98 32.69
N HIS A 254 -10.97 -33.65 32.50
CA HIS A 254 -9.94 -32.74 33.07
C HIS A 254 -8.51 -32.85 32.46
N CYS A 255 -7.66 -31.81 32.47
CA CYS A 255 -7.59 -30.63 33.36
C CYS A 255 -7.00 -29.35 32.70
N ASN A 256 -7.36 -28.19 33.24
CA ASN A 256 -6.72 -26.84 33.21
C ASN A 256 -5.83 -26.40 32.02
N SER A 257 -6.32 -25.43 31.25
CA SER A 257 -5.49 -24.48 30.49
C SER A 257 -5.27 -23.19 31.30
N SER A 258 -4.04 -22.92 31.72
CA SER A 258 -3.65 -21.63 32.30
C SER A 258 -3.62 -20.55 31.23
N VAL A 259 -4.42 -19.49 31.39
CA VAL A 259 -4.38 -18.31 30.51
C VAL A 259 -3.15 -17.47 30.89
N SER A 260 -2.18 -17.39 30.00
CA SER A 260 -1.07 -16.44 30.06
C SER A 260 -1.25 -15.40 28.94
N GLU A 261 -1.51 -14.15 29.31
CA GLU A 261 -1.62 -13.03 28.38
C GLU A 261 -0.30 -12.80 27.62
N PRO A 262 -0.32 -12.55 26.30
CA PRO A 262 0.85 -12.07 25.59
C PRO A 262 1.10 -10.59 25.91
N PRO A 263 2.34 -10.16 26.16
CA PRO A 263 2.64 -8.77 26.52
C PRO A 263 2.39 -7.81 25.36
N GLN A 264 1.88 -6.61 25.67
CA GLN A 264 1.72 -5.54 24.70
C GLN A 264 3.08 -5.09 24.13
N VAL A 265 3.33 -5.40 22.85
CA VAL A 265 4.49 -4.87 22.13
C VAL A 265 4.18 -3.46 21.64
N GLY A 266 4.95 -2.47 22.11
CA GLY A 266 4.76 -1.06 21.78
C GLY A 266 5.06 -0.74 20.31
N ASP A 267 4.18 0.02 19.67
CA ASP A 267 4.25 0.44 18.27
C ASP A 267 5.39 1.45 18.04
N THR A 268 6.59 0.94 17.72
CA THR A 268 7.80 1.74 17.46
C THR A 268 7.80 2.34 16.05
N GLY A 269 7.04 3.42 15.88
CA GLY A 269 7.03 4.22 14.66
C GLY A 269 8.41 4.81 14.32
N LEU A 270 9.09 4.22 13.34
CA LEU A 270 10.35 4.69 12.75
C LEU A 270 10.15 5.02 11.27
N GLU A 271 10.04 6.32 10.96
CA GLU A 271 10.22 6.83 9.59
C GLU A 271 11.42 7.77 9.55
N PRO A 272 12.34 7.62 8.57
CA PRO A 272 13.51 8.48 8.44
C PRO A 272 13.14 9.89 7.96
N VAL A 273 13.98 10.85 8.31
CA VAL A 273 13.85 12.26 7.91
C VAL A 273 14.25 12.41 6.44
N THR A 274 13.40 13.03 5.63
CA THR A 274 13.75 13.42 4.26
C THR A 274 14.52 14.73 4.33
N SER A 275 15.79 14.75 3.94
CA SER A 275 16.56 15.98 3.77
C SER A 275 15.89 16.87 2.72
N ALA A 276 15.78 18.16 3.03
CA ALA A 276 15.37 19.18 2.08
C ALA A 276 16.58 20.03 1.70
N VAL A 277 16.92 20.00 0.42
CA VAL A 277 17.58 21.07 -0.34
C VAL A 277 16.78 21.20 -1.64
#